data_AF-A0A7X7BX05-F1
#
_entry.id   AF-A0A7X7BX05-F1
#
_cell.length_a   1.000
_cell.length_b   1.000
_cell.length_c   1.000
_cell.angle_alpha   90.00
_cell.angle_beta   90.00
_cell.angle_gamma   90.00
#
_symmetry.space_group_name_H-M   'P 1'
#
loop_
_entity.id
_entity.type
_entity.pdbx_description
1 polymer ?
#
loop_
_entity_poly.entity_id
_entity_poly.type
_entity_poly.pdbx_seq_one_letter_code
_entity_poly.pdbx_strand_id
1 'polypeptide(L)'
;LLVYHVDKSWNQAGSMTAYERWKYNAVNANSAHPCAVLVDILHTGNIKDIFYPGQSDVINLLSNENDALRLWNGNGVGLGIKNVSFGPANTINLTIVEDPYWTLPTINEVHLTVNQRDALVEWDNDAVNGASWVMRWGSSRSIYMETIYLKGKSHNFTNLLAGETYICDIFALKDGMEGKKYHFEFQTIPELTNYPLIAFVNNPYVIGQSLRLNIINVKSAPLEQKWYYDEIEVKDEELYFTKKGLHKLRVDFTLDGKAYESLEKVIIVE
;
A
#
# COMPACT_ATOMS: atom_id res chain seq x y z
N LEU A 1 8.56 13.69 36.19
CA LEU A 1 7.42 13.39 35.30
C LEU A 1 7.24 11.88 35.21
N LEU A 2 6.03 11.33 35.37
CA LEU A 2 5.73 9.92 35.11
C LEU A 2 4.94 9.84 33.80
N VAL A 3 5.44 9.10 32.82
CA VAL A 3 4.73 8.86 31.56
C VAL A 3 4.10 7.48 31.64
N TYR A 4 2.77 7.41 31.52
CA TYR A 4 2.03 6.16 31.47
C TYR A 4 0.99 6.25 30.36
N HIS A 5 0.81 5.16 29.64
CA HIS A 5 -0.27 5.04 28.67
C HIS A 5 -1.62 4.94 29.40
N VAL A 6 -2.64 5.62 28.88
CA VAL A 6 -4.02 5.52 29.38
C VAL A 6 -4.93 5.01 28.26
N ASP A 7 -5.39 3.76 28.36
CA ASP A 7 -6.36 3.19 27.42
C ASP A 7 -7.79 3.55 27.80
N LYS A 8 -8.51 4.28 26.94
CA LYS A 8 -9.94 4.62 27.07
C LYS A 8 -10.79 4.06 25.94
N SER A 9 -10.27 3.08 25.20
CA SER A 9 -10.96 2.47 24.06
C SER A 9 -12.13 1.59 24.49
N TRP A 10 -13.00 1.25 23.55
CA TRP A 10 -14.06 0.26 23.73
C TRP A 10 -13.56 -1.19 23.62
N ASN A 11 -12.24 -1.41 23.54
CA ASN A 11 -11.67 -2.74 23.47
C ASN A 11 -11.85 -3.47 24.80
N GLN A 12 -12.07 -4.78 24.72
CA GLN A 12 -12.21 -5.63 25.90
C GLN A 12 -10.87 -5.72 26.65
N ALA A 13 -10.92 -5.43 27.96
CA ALA A 13 -9.80 -5.53 28.87
C ALA A 13 -10.21 -6.44 30.05
N GLY A 14 -10.33 -7.75 29.78
CA GLY A 14 -10.84 -8.73 30.73
C GLY A 14 -12.37 -8.81 30.67
N SER A 15 -13.05 -8.62 31.80
CA SER A 15 -14.53 -8.68 31.90
C SER A 15 -15.27 -7.38 31.55
N MET A 16 -14.54 -6.31 31.27
CA MET A 16 -15.08 -4.98 30.95
C MET A 16 -14.18 -4.32 29.91
N THR A 17 -14.74 -3.40 29.13
CA THR A 17 -13.95 -2.58 28.20
C THR A 17 -13.04 -1.61 28.95
N ALA A 18 -11.95 -1.16 28.31
CA ALA A 18 -11.06 -0.15 28.90
C ALA A 18 -11.83 1.15 29.23
N TYR A 19 -12.76 1.57 28.36
CA TYR A 19 -13.66 2.69 28.59
C TYR A 19 -14.54 2.53 29.84
N GLU A 20 -15.20 1.38 30.01
CA GLU A 20 -16.06 1.12 31.17
C GLU A 20 -15.27 1.14 32.47
N ARG A 21 -14.05 0.57 32.46
CA ARG A 21 -13.16 0.61 33.63
C ARG A 21 -12.83 2.04 34.04
N TRP A 22 -12.54 2.92 33.09
CA TRP A 22 -12.33 4.35 33.38
C TRP A 22 -13.59 5.04 33.90
N LYS A 23 -14.72 4.81 33.22
CA LYS A 23 -16.00 5.42 33.59
C LYS A 23 -16.43 5.07 35.03
N TYR A 24 -16.13 3.84 35.47
CA TYR A 24 -16.52 3.34 36.79
C TYR A 24 -15.37 3.30 37.80
N ASN A 25 -14.20 3.89 37.48
CA ASN A 25 -13.01 3.87 38.32
C ASN A 25 -12.60 2.45 38.79
N ALA A 26 -12.72 1.47 37.89
CA ALA A 26 -12.37 0.09 38.15
C ALA A 26 -10.91 -0.17 37.77
N VAL A 27 -10.12 -0.70 38.72
CA VAL A 27 -8.73 -1.09 38.46
C VAL A 27 -8.69 -2.21 37.44
N ASN A 28 -7.85 -2.06 36.41
CA ASN A 28 -7.61 -3.12 35.44
C ASN A 28 -6.55 -4.09 35.95
N ALA A 29 -6.99 -5.26 36.40
CA ALA A 29 -6.15 -6.35 36.85
C ALA A 29 -5.89 -7.41 35.75
N ASN A 30 -6.25 -7.13 34.49
CA ASN A 30 -6.00 -8.06 33.40
C ASN A 30 -4.51 -8.03 33.01
N SER A 31 -3.78 -9.11 33.31
CA SER A 31 -2.36 -9.24 32.99
C SER A 31 -2.07 -9.29 31.49
N ALA A 32 -3.02 -9.72 30.65
CA ALA A 32 -2.87 -9.73 29.20
C ALA A 32 -3.03 -8.33 28.57
N HIS A 33 -3.70 -7.40 29.28
CA HIS A 33 -3.94 -6.03 28.82
C HIS A 33 -3.89 -5.06 30.02
N PRO A 34 -2.73 -4.81 30.63
CA PRO A 34 -2.61 -3.85 31.74
C PRO A 34 -3.15 -2.45 31.35
N CYS A 35 -3.74 -1.68 32.26
CA CYS A 35 -4.10 -0.27 31.94
C CYS A 35 -2.89 0.67 31.96
N ALA A 36 -1.76 0.21 32.50
CA ALA A 36 -0.48 0.89 32.51
C ALA A 36 0.63 -0.18 32.49
N VAL A 37 1.67 0.02 31.68
CA VAL A 37 2.91 -0.74 31.73
C VAL A 37 3.96 0.20 32.29
N LEU A 38 4.69 -0.25 33.30
CA LEU A 38 5.89 0.44 33.74
C LEU A 38 6.98 0.16 32.71
N VAL A 39 7.54 1.21 32.13
CA VAL A 39 8.74 1.08 31.30
C VAL A 39 9.91 0.86 32.27
N ASP A 40 10.54 -0.31 32.17
CA ASP A 40 11.66 -0.66 33.03
C ASP A 40 12.88 0.20 32.70
N ILE A 41 13.31 1.02 33.67
CA ILE A 41 14.69 1.51 33.72
C ILE A 41 15.51 0.50 34.52
N LEU A 42 16.74 0.25 34.05
CA LEU A 42 17.70 -0.68 34.64
C LEU A 42 17.63 -0.70 36.18
N HIS A 43 17.34 -1.90 36.71
CA HIS A 43 17.10 -2.25 38.11
C HIS A 43 18.05 -1.57 39.12
N THR A 44 17.61 -0.50 39.79
CA THR A 44 18.38 0.06 40.93
C THR A 44 17.54 0.51 42.13
N GLY A 45 16.20 0.38 42.08
CA GLY A 45 15.34 0.48 43.27
C GLY A 45 15.12 1.88 43.84
N ASN A 46 15.57 2.95 43.17
CA ASN A 46 15.28 4.34 43.56
C ASN A 46 14.17 4.93 42.69
N ILE A 47 13.13 5.48 43.34
CA ILE A 47 11.96 6.04 42.65
C ILE A 47 12.31 7.20 41.69
N LYS A 48 13.41 7.91 41.93
CA LYS A 48 13.92 8.97 41.03
C LYS A 48 14.34 8.43 39.66
N ASP A 49 14.63 7.14 39.55
CA ASP A 49 15.00 6.49 38.29
C ASP A 49 13.77 6.23 37.39
N ILE A 50 12.57 6.35 37.96
CA ILE A 50 11.27 6.19 37.26
C ILE A 50 10.74 7.53 36.74
N PHE A 51 11.28 8.66 37.22
CA PHE A 51 10.81 10.00 36.88
C PHE A 51 11.76 10.70 35.92
N TYR A 52 11.25 11.25 34.82
CA TYR A 52 12.08 12.05 33.91
C TYR A 52 12.44 13.43 34.50
N PRO A 53 13.68 13.93 34.27
CA PRO A 53 14.74 13.28 33.48
C PRO A 53 15.54 12.19 34.23
N GLY A 54 15.33 12.05 35.54
CA GLY A 54 15.86 10.93 36.34
C GLY A 54 17.38 10.97 36.49
N GLN A 55 17.97 9.86 36.96
CA GLN A 55 19.44 9.77 37.06
C GLN A 55 20.14 9.58 35.71
N SER A 56 19.43 9.04 34.71
CA SER A 56 19.95 8.81 33.36
C SER A 56 19.84 10.03 32.45
N ASP A 57 19.34 11.16 32.97
CA ASP A 57 19.16 12.43 32.25
C ASP A 57 18.39 12.29 30.92
N VAL A 58 17.36 11.44 30.93
CA VAL A 58 16.49 11.23 29.76
C VAL A 58 15.57 12.43 29.62
N ILE A 59 16.01 13.39 28.81
CA ILE A 59 15.29 14.65 28.57
C ILE A 59 14.41 14.62 27.31
N ASN A 60 14.53 13.57 26.49
CA ASN A 60 13.81 13.41 25.23
C ASN A 60 13.16 12.02 25.14
N LEU A 61 11.98 11.96 24.54
CA LEU A 61 11.21 10.75 24.24
C LEU A 61 10.81 10.81 22.77
N LEU A 62 11.72 10.35 21.89
CA LEU A 62 11.60 10.41 20.43
C LEU A 62 11.94 9.05 19.81
N SER A 63 11.41 8.75 18.63
CA SER A 63 11.63 7.47 17.93
C SER A 63 12.99 7.28 17.28
N ASN A 64 13.79 8.33 17.15
CA ASN A 64 15.21 8.22 16.83
C ASN A 64 16.09 8.01 18.08
N GLU A 65 15.49 7.90 19.27
CA GLU A 65 16.14 7.60 20.53
C GLU A 65 15.54 6.30 21.13
N ASN A 66 16.12 5.77 22.21
CA ASN A 66 15.68 4.48 22.77
C ASN A 66 14.32 4.55 23.51
N ASP A 67 13.85 5.75 23.87
CA ASP A 67 12.75 5.97 24.82
C ASP A 67 11.50 6.61 24.17
N ALA A 68 11.18 6.18 22.96
CA ALA A 68 10.06 6.72 22.19
C ALA A 68 8.68 6.42 22.81
N LEU A 69 7.74 7.35 22.66
CA LEU A 69 6.33 7.12 23.02
C LEU A 69 5.67 6.13 22.05
N ARG A 70 5.09 5.05 22.60
CA ARG A 70 4.44 3.97 21.84
C ARG A 70 3.03 3.67 22.35
N LEU A 71 2.15 3.30 21.43
CA LEU A 71 0.85 2.68 21.67
C LEU A 71 1.02 1.20 22.03
N TRP A 72 -0.03 0.59 22.56
CA TRP A 72 -0.05 -0.84 22.96
C TRP A 72 0.27 -1.83 21.85
N ASN A 73 -0.08 -1.48 20.62
CA ASN A 73 0.21 -2.31 19.45
C ASN A 73 1.65 -2.11 18.95
N GLY A 74 2.49 -1.37 19.67
CA GLY A 74 3.88 -1.06 19.29
C GLY A 74 4.01 0.16 18.36
N ASN A 75 2.89 0.71 17.87
CA ASN A 75 2.89 1.86 16.96
C ASN A 75 3.32 3.14 17.68
N GLY A 76 3.85 4.09 16.91
CA GLY A 76 4.13 5.43 17.40
C GLY A 76 2.89 6.23 17.67
N VAL A 77 3.02 7.18 18.59
CA VAL A 77 1.98 8.19 18.85
C VAL A 77 2.07 9.39 17.91
N GLY A 78 3.09 9.46 17.03
CA GLY A 78 3.34 10.58 16.10
C GLY A 78 3.82 11.88 16.75
N LEU A 79 3.96 11.86 18.08
CA LEU A 79 4.42 12.96 18.92
C LEU A 79 5.58 12.49 19.78
N GLY A 80 6.47 13.42 20.10
CA GLY A 80 7.58 13.22 21.02
C GLY A 80 7.59 14.29 22.11
N ILE A 81 8.36 14.02 23.16
CA ILE A 81 8.61 14.98 24.23
C ILE A 81 10.09 15.35 24.20
N LYS A 82 10.41 16.64 24.32
CA LYS A 82 11.78 17.17 24.40
C LYS A 82 11.97 18.04 25.63
N ASN A 83 13.23 18.21 26.01
CA ASN A 83 13.68 19.17 27.02
C ASN A 83 12.99 19.01 28.39
N VAL A 84 12.73 17.76 28.81
CA VAL A 84 12.13 17.50 30.13
C VAL A 84 13.08 18.01 31.21
N SER A 85 12.64 18.98 32.00
CA SER A 85 13.45 19.60 33.05
C SER A 85 12.60 20.07 34.23
N PHE A 86 13.22 20.19 35.40
CA PHE A 86 12.58 20.76 36.57
C PHE A 86 12.70 22.29 36.56
N GLY A 87 11.56 22.96 36.67
CA GLY A 87 11.47 24.40 36.85
C GLY A 87 11.40 24.80 38.33
N PRO A 88 11.41 26.10 38.63
CA PRO A 88 11.20 26.60 39.99
C PRO A 88 9.82 26.18 40.54
N ALA A 89 9.70 26.11 41.87
CA ALA A 89 8.45 25.83 42.57
C ALA A 89 7.76 24.50 42.15
N ASN A 90 8.54 23.42 42.02
CA ASN A 90 8.05 22.07 41.67
C ASN A 90 7.32 22.00 40.31
N THR A 91 7.64 22.89 39.38
CA THR A 91 7.12 22.82 38.01
C THR A 91 7.97 21.89 37.13
N ILE A 92 7.36 21.34 36.09
CA ILE A 92 8.06 20.54 35.07
C ILE A 92 7.90 21.27 33.74
N ASN A 93 9.03 21.55 33.09
CA ASN A 93 9.06 22.09 31.75
C ASN A 93 9.30 20.95 30.77
N LEU A 94 8.52 20.91 29.69
CA LEU A 94 8.68 19.98 28.58
C LEU A 94 8.13 20.61 27.30
N THR A 95 8.60 20.15 26.15
CA THR A 95 8.09 20.55 24.84
C THR A 95 7.49 19.33 24.14
N ILE A 96 6.25 19.45 23.68
CA ILE A 96 5.65 18.44 22.79
C ILE A 96 6.01 18.82 21.36
N VAL A 97 6.58 17.88 20.61
CA VAL A 97 6.96 18.06 19.21
C VAL A 97 6.32 16.98 18.34
N GLU A 98 6.12 17.25 17.06
CA GLU A 98 5.92 16.17 16.09
C GLU A 98 7.18 15.30 16.05
N ASP A 99 6.98 13.99 16.03
CA ASP A 99 8.08 13.03 15.96
C ASP A 99 8.14 12.42 14.54
N PRO A 100 8.96 13.01 13.64
CA PRO A 100 8.97 12.67 12.22
C PRO A 100 9.60 11.29 11.94
N TYR A 101 10.21 10.63 12.94
CA TYR A 101 10.74 9.29 12.72
C TYR A 101 9.66 8.21 12.77
N TRP A 102 8.43 8.58 13.12
CA TRP A 102 7.21 7.78 12.92
C TRP A 102 6.51 8.01 11.58
N THR A 103 6.87 9.02 10.79
CA THR A 103 6.17 9.26 9.51
C THR A 103 6.62 8.23 8.48
N LEU A 104 5.74 7.25 8.25
CA LEU A 104 5.84 6.30 7.14
C LEU A 104 5.44 6.98 5.84
N PRO A 105 6.00 6.56 4.69
CA PRO A 105 5.66 7.16 3.42
C PRO A 105 4.17 6.99 3.11
N THR A 106 3.62 8.04 2.53
CA THR A 106 2.26 8.16 2.05
C THR A 106 2.22 8.03 0.54
N ILE A 107 1.15 7.44 0.01
CA ILE A 107 0.91 7.37 -1.43
C ILE A 107 0.19 8.65 -1.85
N ASN A 108 0.77 9.34 -2.83
CA ASN A 108 0.20 10.54 -3.42
C ASN A 108 -0.78 10.18 -4.53
N GLU A 109 -0.39 9.23 -5.38
CA GLU A 109 -1.15 8.81 -6.55
C GLU A 109 -0.96 7.32 -6.83
N VAL A 110 -2.01 6.67 -7.34
CA VAL A 110 -2.01 5.28 -7.79
C VAL A 110 -2.40 5.27 -9.26
N HIS A 111 -1.56 4.67 -10.09
CA HIS A 111 -1.82 4.43 -11.51
C HIS A 111 -2.10 2.95 -11.73
N LEU A 112 -3.18 2.66 -12.45
CA LEU A 112 -3.63 1.31 -12.75
C LEU A 112 -3.74 1.12 -14.26
N THR A 113 -3.11 0.06 -14.72
CA THR A 113 -3.19 -0.39 -16.10
C THR A 113 -3.75 -1.81 -16.09
N VAL A 114 -5.00 -1.96 -16.53
CA VAL A 114 -5.76 -3.21 -16.36
C VAL A 114 -5.97 -3.89 -17.70
N ASN A 115 -5.64 -5.18 -17.77
CA ASN A 115 -5.88 -6.04 -18.92
C ASN A 115 -6.86 -7.17 -18.56
N GLN A 116 -7.05 -8.13 -19.46
CA GLN A 116 -8.03 -9.21 -19.26
C GLN A 116 -7.59 -10.23 -18.20
N ARG A 117 -6.28 -10.49 -18.09
CA ARG A 117 -5.72 -11.53 -17.20
C ARG A 117 -4.52 -11.07 -16.38
N ASP A 118 -4.20 -9.78 -16.45
CA ASP A 118 -3.14 -9.13 -15.70
C ASP A 118 -3.50 -7.68 -15.43
N ALA A 119 -2.81 -7.07 -14.48
CA ALA A 119 -2.91 -5.66 -14.20
C ALA A 119 -1.58 -5.17 -13.62
N LEU A 120 -1.14 -3.98 -14.03
CA LEU A 120 -0.01 -3.29 -13.45
C LEU A 120 -0.53 -2.17 -12.54
N VAL A 121 -0.10 -2.18 -11.29
CA VAL A 121 -0.27 -1.05 -10.38
C VAL A 121 1.07 -0.39 -10.14
N GLU A 122 1.07 0.94 -10.19
CA GLU A 122 2.21 1.80 -9.90
C GLU A 122 1.76 2.90 -8.94
N TRP A 123 2.63 3.33 -8.04
CA TRP A 123 2.29 4.39 -7.09
C TRP A 123 3.45 5.34 -6.82
N ASP A 124 3.10 6.61 -6.67
CA ASP A 124 4.02 7.64 -6.21
C ASP A 124 3.86 7.88 -4.72
N ASN A 125 4.99 8.16 -4.05
CA ASN A 125 5.02 8.38 -2.62
C ASN A 125 5.90 9.58 -2.25
N ASP A 126 5.62 10.18 -1.10
CA ASP A 126 6.57 11.07 -0.46
C ASP A 126 7.82 10.27 -0.03
N ALA A 127 9.00 10.81 -0.33
CA ALA A 127 10.24 10.05 -0.21
C ALA A 127 10.61 9.85 1.26
N VAL A 128 10.68 8.59 1.71
CA VAL A 128 11.27 8.20 3.00
C VAL A 128 12.12 6.95 2.82
N ASN A 129 13.38 7.02 3.24
CA ASN A 129 14.31 5.89 3.20
C ASN A 129 13.95 4.83 4.24
N GLY A 130 13.89 3.56 3.80
CA GLY A 130 13.91 2.38 4.67
C GLY A 130 12.56 1.75 5.04
N ALA A 131 11.44 2.21 4.50
CA ALA A 131 10.16 1.49 4.59
C ALA A 131 9.99 0.54 3.40
N SER A 132 9.39 -0.64 3.63
CA SER A 132 8.87 -1.51 2.58
C SER A 132 7.39 -1.25 2.36
N TRP A 133 6.81 -1.81 1.29
CA TRP A 133 5.37 -1.77 1.05
C TRP A 133 4.78 -3.15 1.29
N VAL A 134 3.57 -3.19 1.83
CA VAL A 134 2.76 -4.40 1.93
C VAL A 134 1.49 -4.17 1.16
N MET A 135 1.12 -5.14 0.33
CA MET A 135 -0.15 -5.14 -0.37
C MET A 135 -0.94 -6.38 0.01
N ARG A 136 -2.21 -6.17 0.35
CA ARG A 136 -3.20 -7.22 0.55
C ARG A 136 -4.20 -7.14 -0.58
N TRP A 137 -4.38 -8.22 -1.33
CA TRP A 137 -5.25 -8.19 -2.49
C TRP A 137 -5.96 -9.51 -2.73
N GLY A 138 -7.07 -9.47 -3.46
CA GLY A 138 -7.80 -10.68 -3.83
C GLY A 138 -9.03 -10.36 -4.67
N SER A 139 -9.66 -11.40 -5.22
CA SER A 139 -10.97 -11.25 -5.84
C SER A 139 -11.96 -10.74 -4.79
N SER A 140 -12.81 -9.80 -5.17
CA SER A 140 -13.92 -9.27 -4.36
C SER A 140 -14.90 -10.35 -3.88
N ARG A 141 -14.90 -11.52 -4.52
CA ARG A 141 -15.71 -12.69 -4.15
C ARG A 141 -14.99 -13.63 -3.18
N SER A 142 -13.68 -13.45 -2.99
CA SER A 142 -12.88 -14.24 -2.06
C SER A 142 -12.90 -13.61 -0.68
N ILE A 143 -13.07 -14.43 0.36
CA ILE A 143 -12.84 -14.01 1.75
C ILE A 143 -11.36 -14.05 2.14
N TYR A 144 -10.52 -14.64 1.29
CA TYR A 144 -9.08 -14.74 1.48
C TYR A 144 -8.37 -13.73 0.58
N MET A 145 -7.57 -12.87 1.20
CA MET A 145 -6.68 -11.94 0.52
C MET A 145 -5.25 -12.47 0.62
N GLU A 146 -4.53 -12.44 -0.49
CA GLU A 146 -3.10 -12.68 -0.53
C GLU A 146 -2.36 -11.47 0.07
N THR A 147 -1.26 -11.72 0.80
CA THR A 147 -0.39 -10.66 1.33
C THR A 147 0.98 -10.76 0.69
N ILE A 148 1.43 -9.68 0.08
CA ILE A 148 2.73 -9.59 -0.59
C ILE A 148 3.56 -8.43 -0.02
N TYR A 149 4.88 -8.64 0.04
CA TYR A 149 5.85 -7.65 0.49
C TYR A 149 6.64 -7.11 -0.70
N LEU A 150 6.64 -5.80 -0.87
CA LEU A 150 7.11 -5.09 -2.05
C LEU A 150 8.27 -4.17 -1.68
N LYS A 151 9.33 -4.20 -2.49
CA LYS A 151 10.51 -3.32 -2.36
C LYS A 151 10.50 -2.16 -3.36
N GLY A 152 9.60 -2.19 -4.34
CA GLY A 152 9.48 -1.20 -5.40
C GLY A 152 8.26 -0.30 -5.25
N LYS A 153 7.96 0.44 -6.33
CA LYS A 153 6.80 1.32 -6.47
C LYS A 153 5.75 0.78 -7.45
N SER A 154 5.88 -0.50 -7.81
CA SER A 154 4.99 -1.15 -8.75
C SER A 154 4.82 -2.62 -8.42
N HIS A 155 3.70 -3.18 -8.87
CA HIS A 155 3.43 -4.61 -8.80
C HIS A 155 2.61 -5.04 -10.02
N ASN A 156 3.01 -6.16 -10.62
CA ASN A 156 2.29 -6.77 -11.73
C ASN A 156 1.49 -7.98 -11.24
N PHE A 157 0.17 -7.85 -11.25
CA PHE A 157 -0.77 -8.93 -11.00
C PHE A 157 -0.88 -9.80 -12.24
N THR A 158 -0.78 -11.11 -12.07
CA THR A 158 -0.84 -12.07 -13.19
C THR A 158 -1.84 -13.18 -12.90
N ASN A 159 -2.23 -13.94 -13.93
CA ASN A 159 -3.16 -15.07 -13.83
C ASN A 159 -4.53 -14.68 -13.26
N LEU A 160 -4.99 -13.47 -13.57
CA LEU A 160 -6.31 -12.99 -13.15
C LEU A 160 -7.42 -13.65 -13.97
N LEU A 161 -8.60 -13.72 -13.38
CA LEU A 161 -9.82 -14.13 -14.05
C LEU A 161 -10.38 -12.94 -14.84
N ALA A 162 -10.88 -13.19 -16.05
CA ALA A 162 -11.48 -12.17 -16.90
C ALA A 162 -12.85 -11.72 -16.36
N GLY A 163 -13.12 -10.41 -16.41
CA GLY A 163 -14.38 -9.80 -15.96
C GLY A 163 -14.56 -9.74 -14.43
N GLU A 164 -13.53 -10.12 -13.67
CA GLU A 164 -13.56 -10.24 -12.22
C GLU A 164 -13.06 -8.95 -11.56
N THR A 165 -13.73 -8.55 -10.47
CA THR A 165 -13.32 -7.39 -9.66
C THR A 165 -12.37 -7.83 -8.55
N TYR A 166 -11.25 -7.13 -8.45
CA TYR A 166 -10.23 -7.31 -7.43
C TYR A 166 -10.17 -6.10 -6.51
N ILE A 167 -9.92 -6.36 -5.23
CA ILE A 167 -9.82 -5.38 -4.16
C ILE A 167 -8.40 -5.41 -3.62
N CYS A 168 -7.80 -4.24 -3.41
CA CYS A 168 -6.43 -4.10 -2.94
C CYS A 168 -6.31 -3.04 -1.85
N ASP A 169 -5.55 -3.38 -0.80
CA ASP A 169 -5.06 -2.43 0.20
C ASP A 169 -3.54 -2.40 0.14
N ILE A 170 -2.95 -1.21 0.01
CA ILE A 170 -1.51 -1.00 0.09
C ILE A 170 -1.15 -0.05 1.25
N PHE A 171 -0.08 -0.36 1.96
CA PHE A 171 0.45 0.48 3.04
C PHE A 171 1.95 0.26 3.23
N ALA A 172 2.63 1.28 3.75
CA ALA A 172 4.03 1.18 4.11
C ALA A 172 4.22 0.34 5.39
N LEU A 173 5.33 -0.39 5.48
CA LEU A 173 5.73 -1.15 6.66
C LEU A 173 7.19 -0.81 7.02
N LYS A 174 7.45 -0.50 8.29
CA LYS A 174 8.81 -0.36 8.82
C LYS A 174 8.84 -0.82 10.27
N ASP A 175 9.75 -1.73 10.62
CA ASP A 175 9.92 -2.23 11.99
C ASP A 175 8.61 -2.67 12.67
N GLY A 176 7.73 -3.33 11.90
CA GLY A 176 6.41 -3.81 12.36
C GLY A 176 5.28 -2.76 12.35
N MET A 177 5.57 -1.51 11.99
CA MET A 177 4.59 -0.42 11.93
C MET A 177 3.88 -0.37 10.58
N GLU A 178 2.55 -0.43 10.57
CA GLU A 178 1.74 -0.20 9.37
C GLU A 178 1.45 1.31 9.19
N GLY A 179 1.68 1.81 7.98
CA GLY A 179 1.36 3.18 7.57
C GLY A 179 -0.12 3.36 7.21
N LYS A 180 -0.44 4.53 6.66
CA LYS A 180 -1.78 4.80 6.12
C LYS A 180 -2.11 3.76 5.04
N LYS A 181 -3.33 3.22 5.11
CA LYS A 181 -3.87 2.27 4.14
C LYS A 181 -4.51 3.00 2.98
N TYR A 182 -4.20 2.57 1.77
CA TYR A 182 -4.77 3.04 0.53
C TYR A 182 -5.51 1.90 -0.12
N HIS A 183 -6.81 2.12 -0.31
CA HIS A 183 -7.72 1.15 -0.86
C HIS A 183 -8.00 1.49 -2.33
N PHE A 184 -7.96 0.49 -3.20
CA PHE A 184 -8.39 0.62 -4.58
C PHE A 184 -8.97 -0.68 -5.10
N GLU A 185 -9.82 -0.55 -6.10
CA GLU A 185 -10.47 -1.68 -6.78
C GLU A 185 -10.23 -1.56 -8.28
N PHE A 186 -10.13 -2.71 -8.94
CA PHE A 186 -10.09 -2.75 -10.40
C PHE A 186 -10.83 -3.98 -10.93
N GLN A 187 -11.41 -3.86 -12.12
CA GLN A 187 -12.09 -4.95 -12.79
C GLN A 187 -11.33 -5.33 -14.06
N THR A 188 -10.96 -6.60 -14.19
CA THR A 188 -10.35 -7.10 -15.42
C THR A 188 -11.35 -7.05 -16.58
N ILE A 189 -10.83 -6.97 -17.79
CA ILE A 189 -11.65 -6.96 -19.00
C ILE A 189 -12.44 -8.28 -19.08
N PRO A 190 -13.75 -8.29 -19.38
CA PRO A 190 -14.49 -9.54 -19.56
C PRO A 190 -14.07 -10.28 -20.83
N GLU A 191 -14.31 -11.60 -20.87
CA GLU A 191 -14.27 -12.35 -22.12
C GLU A 191 -15.47 -11.96 -22.98
N LEU A 192 -15.19 -11.39 -24.15
CA LEU A 192 -16.25 -10.93 -25.07
C LEU A 192 -16.72 -12.05 -26.00
N THR A 193 -15.80 -12.95 -26.37
CA THR A 193 -16.04 -14.07 -27.30
C THR A 193 -15.11 -15.23 -26.96
N ASN A 194 -15.32 -16.39 -27.60
CA ASN A 194 -14.44 -17.56 -27.50
C ASN A 194 -13.20 -17.48 -28.41
N TYR A 195 -13.03 -16.39 -29.16
CA TYR A 195 -11.96 -16.23 -30.16
C TYR A 195 -11.05 -15.05 -29.77
N PRO A 196 -9.74 -15.15 -30.01
CA PRO A 196 -8.81 -14.03 -29.83
C PRO A 196 -9.23 -12.78 -30.60
N LEU A 197 -9.06 -11.61 -30.00
CA LEU A 197 -9.39 -10.30 -30.59
C LEU A 197 -8.30 -9.28 -30.29
N ILE A 198 -8.11 -8.32 -31.20
CA ILE A 198 -7.37 -7.09 -30.91
C ILE A 198 -8.24 -6.19 -30.02
N ALA A 199 -7.73 -5.87 -28.84
CA ALA A 199 -8.45 -5.14 -27.80
C ALA A 199 -8.68 -3.67 -28.17
N PHE A 200 -9.75 -3.09 -27.62
CA PHE A 200 -9.99 -1.64 -27.53
C PHE A 200 -9.78 -0.81 -28.80
N VAL A 201 -10.09 -1.37 -29.96
CA VAL A 201 -10.03 -0.60 -31.21
C VAL A 201 -11.26 0.30 -31.33
N ASN A 202 -11.14 1.53 -30.80
CA ASN A 202 -12.12 2.60 -30.91
C ASN A 202 -11.95 3.30 -32.26
N ASN A 203 -12.70 2.85 -33.25
CA ASN A 203 -12.63 3.34 -34.62
C ASN A 203 -13.79 4.33 -34.85
N PRO A 204 -13.58 5.58 -35.35
CA PRO A 204 -12.32 6.17 -35.83
C PRO A 204 -11.42 6.80 -34.75
N TYR A 205 -10.11 6.86 -35.05
CA TYR A 205 -9.10 7.60 -34.30
C TYR A 205 -8.78 8.94 -34.97
N VAL A 206 -8.12 9.86 -34.26
CA VAL A 206 -7.56 11.09 -34.85
C VAL A 206 -6.03 11.09 -34.78
N ILE A 207 -5.38 11.85 -35.68
CA ILE A 207 -3.92 12.02 -35.66
C ILE A 207 -3.45 12.50 -34.28
N GLY A 208 -2.38 11.89 -33.77
CA GLY A 208 -1.77 12.18 -32.48
C GLY A 208 -2.32 11.34 -31.33
N GLN A 209 -3.44 10.64 -31.51
CA GLN A 209 -3.88 9.63 -30.54
C GLN A 209 -2.97 8.41 -30.56
N SER A 210 -2.89 7.74 -29.41
CA SER A 210 -2.26 6.43 -29.27
C SER A 210 -3.29 5.34 -29.06
N LEU A 211 -2.93 4.13 -29.48
CA LEU A 211 -3.61 2.88 -29.16
C LEU A 211 -2.62 1.96 -28.47
N ARG A 212 -2.93 1.53 -27.25
CA ARG A 212 -2.18 0.46 -26.60
C ARG A 212 -2.51 -0.88 -27.27
N LEU A 213 -1.48 -1.54 -27.76
CA LEU A 213 -1.55 -2.79 -28.50
C LEU A 213 -1.70 -3.95 -27.52
N ASN A 214 -2.86 -4.61 -27.57
CA ASN A 214 -3.14 -5.75 -26.71
C ASN A 214 -4.10 -6.74 -27.40
N ILE A 215 -3.96 -8.03 -27.09
CA ILE A 215 -4.89 -9.08 -27.48
C ILE A 215 -5.70 -9.54 -26.27
N ILE A 216 -6.99 -9.81 -26.49
CA ILE A 216 -7.90 -10.37 -25.48
C ILE A 216 -8.50 -11.69 -25.98
N ASN A 217 -9.15 -12.41 -25.07
CA ASN A 217 -9.72 -13.75 -25.22
C ASN A 217 -8.66 -14.83 -25.53
N VAL A 218 -7.42 -14.61 -25.09
CA VAL A 218 -6.34 -15.62 -25.07
C VAL A 218 -6.26 -16.25 -23.69
N LYS A 219 -6.15 -17.59 -23.64
CA LYS A 219 -6.21 -18.37 -22.39
C LYS A 219 -4.90 -18.38 -21.61
N SER A 220 -3.79 -18.08 -22.27
CA SER A 220 -2.45 -17.99 -21.71
C SER A 220 -1.69 -16.88 -22.41
N ALA A 221 -0.65 -16.35 -21.76
CA ALA A 221 0.24 -15.39 -22.39
C ALA A 221 0.87 -16.01 -23.66
N PRO A 222 0.93 -15.28 -24.78
CA PRO A 222 1.57 -15.76 -26.00
C PRO A 222 3.08 -15.94 -25.79
N LEU A 223 3.66 -16.96 -26.40
CA LEU A 223 5.11 -17.22 -26.38
C LEU A 223 5.88 -16.22 -27.25
N GLU A 224 5.27 -15.80 -28.35
CA GLU A 224 5.77 -14.77 -29.26
C GLU A 224 4.58 -13.91 -29.69
N GLN A 225 4.77 -12.59 -29.77
CA GLN A 225 3.77 -11.63 -30.22
C GLN A 225 4.47 -10.53 -31.02
N LYS A 226 4.03 -10.30 -32.26
CA LYS A 226 4.55 -9.25 -33.16
C LYS A 226 3.41 -8.45 -33.75
N TRP A 227 3.50 -7.14 -33.63
CA TRP A 227 2.49 -6.21 -34.14
C TRP A 227 2.97 -5.56 -35.42
N TYR A 228 2.03 -5.29 -36.33
CA TYR A 228 2.30 -4.61 -37.60
C TYR A 228 1.23 -3.57 -37.89
N TYR A 229 1.65 -2.39 -38.33
CA TYR A 229 0.79 -1.30 -38.80
C TYR A 229 1.18 -0.95 -40.25
N ASP A 230 0.26 -1.16 -41.18
CA ASP A 230 0.51 -1.07 -42.63
C ASP A 230 1.74 -1.88 -43.07
N GLU A 231 1.82 -3.13 -42.60
CA GLU A 231 2.92 -4.09 -42.83
C GLU A 231 4.30 -3.69 -42.23
N ILE A 232 4.37 -2.59 -41.48
CA ILE A 232 5.58 -2.19 -40.73
C ILE A 232 5.47 -2.72 -39.29
N GLU A 233 6.49 -3.43 -38.83
CA GLU A 233 6.55 -3.95 -37.46
C GLU A 233 6.54 -2.78 -36.44
N VAL A 234 5.65 -2.86 -35.45
CA VAL A 234 5.57 -1.94 -34.33
C VAL A 234 6.22 -2.61 -33.13
N LYS A 235 7.30 -2.01 -32.63
CA LYS A 235 8.09 -2.57 -31.52
C LYS A 235 7.63 -2.10 -30.14
N ASP A 236 6.96 -0.96 -30.09
CA ASP A 236 6.43 -0.40 -28.86
C ASP A 236 5.04 -0.98 -28.55
N GLU A 237 4.68 -1.04 -27.27
CA GLU A 237 3.33 -1.45 -26.85
C GLU A 237 2.25 -0.39 -27.19
N GLU A 238 2.67 0.83 -27.56
CA GLU A 238 1.78 1.91 -27.99
C GLU A 238 2.02 2.25 -29.46
N LEU A 239 0.93 2.31 -30.22
CA LEU A 239 0.90 2.77 -31.60
C LEU A 239 0.36 4.20 -31.67
N TYR A 240 1.16 5.13 -32.20
CA TYR A 240 0.74 6.52 -32.44
C TYR A 240 0.29 6.73 -33.88
N PHE A 241 -0.91 7.28 -34.06
CA PHE A 241 -1.46 7.55 -35.39
C PHE A 241 -0.92 8.86 -35.96
N THR A 242 -0.22 8.79 -37.09
CA THR A 242 0.44 9.95 -37.71
C THR A 242 -0.14 10.34 -39.07
N LYS A 243 -0.96 9.49 -39.67
CA LYS A 243 -1.49 9.66 -41.03
C LYS A 243 -2.99 9.35 -41.03
N LYS A 244 -3.75 10.11 -41.83
CA LYS A 244 -5.18 9.87 -42.07
C LYS A 244 -5.38 8.75 -43.07
N GLY A 245 -6.50 8.04 -42.93
CA GLY A 245 -6.98 7.06 -43.90
C GLY A 245 -7.36 5.73 -43.27
N LEU A 246 -7.47 4.73 -44.14
CA LEU A 246 -7.66 3.33 -43.76
C LEU A 246 -6.30 2.68 -43.58
N HIS A 247 -6.08 2.12 -42.40
CA HIS A 247 -4.84 1.47 -42.02
C HIS A 247 -5.10 0.05 -41.55
N LYS A 248 -4.13 -0.83 -41.78
CA LYS A 248 -4.20 -2.23 -41.40
C LYS A 248 -3.38 -2.47 -40.14
N LEU A 249 -4.04 -2.93 -39.08
CA LEU A 249 -3.38 -3.42 -37.87
C LEU A 249 -3.41 -4.95 -37.90
N ARG A 250 -2.24 -5.58 -37.76
CA ARG A 250 -2.08 -7.04 -37.65
C ARG A 250 -1.31 -7.38 -36.38
N VAL A 251 -1.67 -8.50 -35.75
CA VAL A 251 -0.84 -9.16 -34.74
C VAL A 251 -0.66 -10.62 -35.10
N ASP A 252 0.58 -11.05 -35.05
CA ASP A 252 0.97 -12.44 -35.21
C ASP A 252 1.46 -12.97 -33.86
N PHE A 253 0.92 -14.09 -33.42
CA PHE A 253 1.28 -14.65 -32.11
C PHE A 253 1.23 -16.18 -32.09
N THR A 254 1.96 -16.75 -31.13
CA THR A 254 2.02 -18.20 -30.90
C THR A 254 1.53 -18.53 -29.49
N LEU A 255 0.59 -19.46 -29.37
CA LEU A 255 0.12 -19.99 -28.10
C LEU A 255 0.86 -21.29 -27.75
N ASP A 256 1.06 -21.54 -26.46
CA ASP A 256 1.72 -22.75 -25.97
C ASP A 256 1.02 -24.03 -26.51
N GLY A 257 1.77 -24.86 -27.23
CA GLY A 257 1.28 -26.09 -27.86
C GLY A 257 0.36 -25.92 -29.08
N LYS A 258 0.25 -24.74 -29.69
CA LYS A 258 -0.62 -24.48 -30.87
C LYS A 258 0.10 -23.80 -32.05
N ALA A 259 -0.57 -23.86 -33.20
CA ALA A 259 -0.15 -23.23 -34.45
C ALA A 259 -0.09 -21.70 -34.34
N TYR A 260 0.73 -21.10 -35.20
CA TYR A 260 0.79 -19.66 -35.44
C TYR A 260 -0.60 -19.09 -35.79
N GLU A 261 -1.02 -18.06 -35.06
CA GLU A 261 -2.28 -17.34 -35.31
C GLU A 261 -1.99 -15.90 -35.75
N SER A 262 -2.85 -15.35 -36.60
CA SER A 262 -2.78 -13.98 -37.05
C SER A 262 -4.17 -13.34 -36.99
N LEU A 263 -4.24 -12.16 -36.40
CA LEU A 263 -5.46 -11.34 -36.35
C LEU A 263 -5.21 -10.04 -37.09
N GLU A 264 -6.19 -9.63 -37.89
CA GLU A 264 -6.14 -8.39 -38.65
C GLU A 264 -7.38 -7.54 -38.38
N LYS A 265 -7.20 -6.22 -38.34
CA LYS A 265 -8.28 -5.25 -38.22
C LYS A 265 -7.97 -3.99 -39.01
N VAL A 266 -9.00 -3.44 -39.65
CA VAL A 266 -8.92 -2.14 -40.32
C VAL A 266 -9.25 -1.03 -39.32
N ILE A 267 -8.38 -0.02 -39.29
CA ILE A 267 -8.50 1.18 -38.45
C ILE A 267 -8.72 2.39 -39.37
N ILE A 268 -9.65 3.26 -39.01
CA ILE A 268 -9.85 4.56 -39.68
C ILE A 268 -9.19 5.62 -38.81
N VAL A 269 -8.36 6.47 -39.42
CA VAL A 269 -7.78 7.67 -38.80
C VAL A 269 -8.28 8.90 -39.55
N GLU A 270 -8.96 9.80 -38.84
CA GLU A 270 -9.59 11.03 -39.35
C GLU A 270 -8.76 12.31 -39.14
#